data_AF-A0A7Z0QAC8-F1
#
_entry.id   AF-A0A7Z0QAC8-F1
#
_cell.length_a   1.000
_cell.length_b   1.000
_cell.length_c   1.000
_cell.angle_alpha   90.00
_cell.angle_beta   90.00
_cell.angle_gamma   90.00
#
_symmetry.space_group_name_H-M   'P 1'
#
loop_
_entity.id
_entity.type
_entity.pdbx_description
1 polymer ?
#
loop_
_entity_poly.entity_id
_entity_poly.type
_entity_poly.pdbx_seq_one_letter_code
_entity_poly.pdbx_strand_id
1 'polypeptide(L)'
;MMRYSPTLIVKRVIVERNGKAVYSERFHAGVNVIRGENSSGKSTVLNFIYCGLGGDLADWSEVAALCSRVLIEVWLNGFVATLSRDISTQHGQPMDIFGGDFEASQSAPRADWTRYPYRRSASQESFSQALFRLLGIPEVASDVSGNLTIHQILRLLYSDQLSPVENIFRYESKFDPPALRDAIGRLLAGAYEAALYENEVKLRELDKQFDAKSAELRSLFAVLGNTMHSLTLAWLDAQRRNIEVESAALQKEIEAAERQLYASGKEDELTLKSQEAAYLRTQASR
;
A
#
# COMPACT_ATOMS: atom_id res chain seq x y z
N MET A 1 -37.51 -3.12 -6.38
CA MET A 1 -36.93 -2.08 -5.51
C MET A 1 -35.67 -1.56 -6.20
N MET A 2 -35.61 -0.29 -6.59
CA MET A 2 -34.39 0.28 -7.17
C MET A 2 -33.26 0.19 -6.14
N ARG A 3 -32.13 -0.38 -6.55
CA ARG A 3 -30.93 -0.48 -5.73
C ARG A 3 -30.04 0.71 -6.05
N TYR A 4 -30.03 1.71 -5.18
CA TYR A 4 -29.02 2.76 -5.21
C TYR A 4 -27.68 2.11 -4.83
N SER A 5 -26.65 2.26 -5.66
CA SER A 5 -25.31 1.75 -5.37
C SER A 5 -24.35 2.94 -5.46
N PRO A 6 -23.49 3.17 -4.46
CA PRO A 6 -23.29 2.37 -3.24
C PRO A 6 -24.39 2.55 -2.19
N THR A 7 -24.69 1.50 -1.41
CA THR A 7 -25.53 1.56 -0.20
C THR A 7 -24.91 0.77 0.95
N LEU A 8 -24.79 1.43 2.10
CA LEU A 8 -24.42 0.87 3.39
C LEU A 8 -25.58 1.08 4.37
N ILE A 9 -26.05 0.01 5.02
CA ILE A 9 -27.07 0.08 6.07
C ILE A 9 -26.56 -0.65 7.31
N VAL A 10 -26.56 0.02 8.46
CA VAL A 10 -26.32 -0.64 9.76
C VAL A 10 -27.60 -1.35 10.19
N LYS A 11 -27.51 -2.65 10.48
CA LYS A 11 -28.64 -3.48 10.94
C LYS A 11 -28.60 -3.75 12.43
N ARG A 12 -27.42 -3.93 13.01
CA ARG A 12 -27.25 -4.22 14.43
C ARG A 12 -25.90 -3.74 14.91
N VAL A 13 -25.86 -3.24 16.14
CA VAL A 13 -24.64 -2.84 16.83
C VAL A 13 -24.56 -3.62 18.12
N ILE A 14 -23.41 -4.26 18.35
CA ILE A 14 -23.11 -5.00 19.57
C ILE A 14 -21.81 -4.44 20.13
N VAL A 15 -21.79 -4.12 21.41
CA VAL A 15 -20.58 -3.73 22.14
C VAL A 15 -20.34 -4.76 23.20
N GLU A 16 -19.12 -5.29 23.24
CA GLU A 16 -18.71 -6.32 24.17
C GLU A 16 -17.69 -5.79 25.18
N ARG A 17 -17.75 -6.35 26.39
CA ARG A 17 -16.71 -6.24 27.41
C ARG A 17 -16.33 -7.65 27.85
N ASN A 18 -15.07 -8.01 27.65
CA ASN A 18 -14.53 -9.33 28.02
C ASN A 18 -15.37 -10.48 27.44
N GLY A 19 -15.79 -10.36 26.17
CA GLY A 19 -16.60 -11.36 25.47
C GLY A 19 -18.07 -11.43 25.89
N LYS A 20 -18.56 -10.49 26.71
CA LYS A 20 -19.98 -10.36 27.06
C LYS A 20 -20.57 -9.11 26.41
N ALA A 21 -21.70 -9.25 25.72
CA ALA A 21 -22.43 -8.10 25.19
C ALA A 21 -22.93 -7.21 26.34
N VAL A 22 -22.46 -5.96 26.38
CA VAL A 22 -22.90 -4.91 27.31
C VAL A 22 -23.90 -3.95 26.66
N TYR A 23 -23.94 -3.94 25.33
CA TYR A 23 -24.95 -3.24 24.53
C TYR A 23 -25.24 -4.04 23.27
N SER A 24 -26.50 -4.16 22.88
CA SER A 24 -26.91 -4.83 21.65
C SER A 24 -28.22 -4.23 21.17
N GLU A 25 -28.19 -3.53 20.04
CA GLU A 25 -29.36 -2.83 19.49
C GLU A 25 -29.52 -3.12 18.00
N ARG A 26 -30.77 -3.29 17.56
CA ARG A 26 -31.13 -3.50 16.15
C ARG A 26 -31.65 -2.19 15.56
N PHE A 27 -31.27 -1.92 14.32
CA PHE A 27 -31.69 -0.76 13.56
C PHE A 27 -32.56 -1.21 12.39
N HIS A 28 -33.56 -0.39 12.06
CA HIS A 28 -34.41 -0.61 10.90
C HIS A 28 -34.04 0.37 9.77
N ALA A 29 -34.51 0.08 8.56
CA ALA A 29 -34.37 1.03 7.45
C ALA A 29 -35.12 2.34 7.75
N GLY A 30 -34.56 3.47 7.32
CA GLY A 30 -35.12 4.80 7.55
C GLY A 30 -34.55 5.49 8.79
N VAL A 31 -35.36 6.33 9.44
CA VAL A 31 -34.92 7.18 10.55
C VAL A 31 -35.00 6.42 11.86
N ASN A 32 -33.86 6.24 12.51
CA ASN A 32 -33.76 5.69 13.87
C ASN A 32 -33.44 6.84 14.83
N VAL A 33 -34.08 6.88 16.01
CA VAL A 33 -33.88 7.96 17.00
C VAL A 33 -33.43 7.38 18.32
N ILE A 34 -32.18 7.65 18.71
CA ILE A 34 -31.63 7.26 20.02
C ILE A 34 -32.00 8.35 21.04
N ARG A 35 -32.76 7.97 22.08
CA ARG A 35 -33.26 8.90 23.13
C ARG A 35 -32.79 8.46 24.51
N GLY A 36 -32.70 9.41 25.43
CA GLY A 36 -32.26 9.18 26.80
C GLY A 36 -31.81 10.46 27.47
N GLU A 37 -31.66 10.41 28.80
CA GLU A 37 -31.20 11.54 29.61
C GLU A 37 -29.81 12.03 29.23
N ASN A 38 -29.46 13.25 29.62
CA ASN A 38 -28.09 13.75 29.43
C ASN A 38 -27.09 12.82 30.12
N SER A 39 -25.95 12.59 29.46
CA SER A 39 -24.92 11.66 29.93
C SER A 39 -25.33 10.18 30.00
N SER A 40 -26.46 9.78 29.38
CA SER A 40 -26.89 8.37 29.31
C SER A 40 -26.10 7.51 28.28
N GLY A 41 -25.03 8.02 27.67
CA GLY A 41 -24.21 7.28 26.70
C GLY A 41 -24.67 7.33 25.24
N LYS A 42 -25.61 8.21 24.85
CA LYS A 42 -26.09 8.33 23.46
C LYS A 42 -24.95 8.60 22.46
N SER A 43 -24.13 9.59 22.74
CA SER A 43 -22.97 9.94 21.91
C SER A 43 -21.93 8.80 21.91
N THR A 44 -21.85 8.04 23.00
CA THR A 44 -20.97 6.86 23.10
C THR A 44 -21.42 5.74 22.16
N VAL A 45 -22.73 5.47 22.06
CA VAL A 45 -23.26 4.51 21.08
C VAL A 45 -22.93 4.94 19.66
N LEU A 46 -23.11 6.22 19.34
CA LEU A 46 -22.76 6.76 18.01
C LEU A 46 -21.26 6.64 17.73
N ASN A 47 -20.40 6.87 18.73
CA ASN A 47 -18.96 6.67 18.61
C ASN A 47 -18.59 5.19 18.37
N PHE A 48 -19.29 4.24 18.98
CA PHE A 48 -19.10 2.82 18.68
C PHE A 48 -19.49 2.49 17.24
N ILE A 49 -20.59 3.05 16.74
CA ILE A 49 -21.00 2.90 15.34
C ILE A 49 -19.92 3.47 14.41
N TYR A 50 -19.49 4.70 14.66
CA TYR A 50 -18.43 5.35 13.88
C TYR A 50 -17.15 4.52 13.85
N CYS A 51 -16.68 4.05 15.01
CA CYS A 51 -15.51 3.21 15.12
C CYS A 51 -15.71 1.90 14.35
N GLY A 52 -16.78 1.14 14.61
CA GLY A 52 -17.00 -0.16 13.98
C GLY A 52 -17.21 -0.11 12.46
N LEU A 53 -17.67 1.03 11.92
CA LEU A 53 -17.76 1.26 10.47
C LEU A 53 -16.41 1.62 9.82
N GLY A 54 -15.36 1.85 10.61
CA GLY A 54 -14.00 2.11 10.12
C GLY A 54 -13.46 3.51 10.44
N GLY A 55 -14.18 4.32 11.21
CA GLY A 55 -13.68 5.60 11.72
C GLY A 55 -12.53 5.42 12.72
N ASP A 56 -11.53 6.28 12.65
CA ASP A 56 -10.40 6.27 13.59
C ASP A 56 -10.78 7.08 14.84
N LEU A 57 -10.92 6.39 15.98
CA LEU A 57 -11.31 6.98 17.25
C LEU A 57 -10.45 6.36 18.36
N ALA A 58 -9.66 7.21 19.03
CA ALA A 58 -8.80 6.85 20.15
C ALA A 58 -9.25 7.51 21.47
N ASP A 59 -9.94 8.64 21.37
CA ASP A 59 -10.39 9.43 22.52
C ASP A 59 -11.73 8.90 23.07
N TRP A 60 -11.64 7.82 23.84
CA TRP A 60 -12.79 7.20 24.51
C TRP A 60 -13.04 7.79 25.89
N SER A 61 -14.30 7.82 26.32
CA SER A 61 -14.60 8.05 27.74
C SER A 61 -14.08 6.88 28.59
N GLU A 62 -13.82 7.12 29.87
CA GLU A 62 -13.31 6.10 30.79
C GLU A 62 -14.14 4.81 30.75
N VAL A 63 -15.47 4.93 30.76
CA VAL A 63 -16.40 3.79 30.72
C VAL A 63 -16.36 3.08 29.37
N ALA A 64 -16.29 3.83 28.26
CA ALA A 64 -16.25 3.24 26.92
C ALA A 64 -14.94 2.48 26.68
N ALA A 65 -13.82 2.99 27.21
CA ALA A 65 -12.51 2.35 27.12
C ALA A 65 -12.43 1.01 27.86
N LEU A 66 -13.38 0.70 28.76
CA LEU A 66 -13.47 -0.62 29.41
C LEU A 66 -14.08 -1.70 28.51
N CYS A 67 -14.72 -1.32 27.39
CA CYS A 67 -15.26 -2.26 26.43
C CYS A 67 -14.11 -2.84 25.57
N SER A 68 -14.25 -4.09 25.15
CA SER A 68 -13.21 -4.82 24.41
C SER A 68 -13.38 -4.71 22.90
N ARG A 69 -14.61 -4.77 22.40
CA ARG A 69 -14.89 -4.89 20.96
C ARG A 69 -16.23 -4.28 20.59
N VAL A 70 -16.33 -3.78 19.37
CA VAL A 70 -17.59 -3.46 18.71
C VAL A 70 -17.79 -4.38 17.51
N LEU A 71 -19.01 -4.88 17.35
CA LEU A 71 -19.46 -5.62 16.18
C LEU A 71 -20.62 -4.88 15.53
N ILE A 72 -20.59 -4.77 14.20
CA ILE A 72 -21.65 -4.12 13.44
C ILE A 72 -22.08 -5.05 12.31
N GLU A 73 -23.33 -5.51 12.37
CA GLU A 73 -23.96 -6.16 11.23
C GLU A 73 -24.38 -5.08 10.23
N VAL A 74 -23.89 -5.20 9.00
CA VAL A 74 -24.14 -4.27 7.91
C VAL A 74 -24.72 -4.97 6.69
N TRP A 75 -25.47 -4.21 5.92
CA TRP A 75 -25.84 -4.54 4.55
C TRP A 75 -25.06 -3.65 3.60
N LEU A 76 -24.27 -4.27 2.75
CA LEU A 76 -23.39 -3.62 1.78
C LEU A 76 -23.84 -4.09 0.40
N ASN A 77 -24.60 -3.25 -0.33
CA ASN A 77 -24.91 -3.57 -1.73
C ASN A 77 -25.46 -5.00 -1.94
N GLY A 78 -26.42 -5.44 -1.13
CA GLY A 78 -26.99 -6.80 -1.24
C GLY A 78 -26.28 -7.86 -0.41
N PHE A 79 -25.04 -7.63 0.03
CA PHE A 79 -24.30 -8.54 0.88
C PHE A 79 -24.55 -8.22 2.35
N VAL A 80 -24.69 -9.24 3.19
CA VAL A 80 -24.69 -9.10 4.65
C VAL A 80 -23.30 -9.42 5.14
N ALA A 81 -22.75 -8.56 5.98
CA ALA A 81 -21.46 -8.77 6.62
C ALA A 81 -21.50 -8.32 8.08
N THR A 82 -20.67 -8.94 8.91
CA THR A 82 -20.42 -8.51 10.28
C THR A 82 -19.01 -7.95 10.36
N LEU A 83 -18.92 -6.66 10.65
CA LEU A 83 -17.66 -5.95 10.87
C LEU A 83 -17.32 -6.03 12.35
N SER A 84 -16.04 -6.19 12.68
CA SER A 84 -15.59 -6.17 14.05
C SER A 84 -14.30 -5.41 14.23
N ARG A 85 -14.22 -4.61 15.29
CA ARG A 85 -13.03 -3.85 15.67
C ARG A 85 -12.84 -3.85 17.17
N ASP A 86 -11.58 -3.93 17.57
CA ASP A 86 -11.19 -3.81 18.97
C ASP A 86 -11.30 -2.35 19.40
N ILE A 87 -11.77 -2.15 20.63
CA ILE A 87 -11.84 -0.82 21.24
C ILE A 87 -10.48 -0.55 21.87
N SER A 88 -9.82 0.51 21.42
CA SER A 88 -8.45 0.83 21.79
C SER A 88 -8.24 2.34 21.85
N THR A 89 -7.34 2.77 22.73
CA THR A 89 -6.84 4.15 22.80
C THR A 89 -5.72 4.42 21.79
N GLN A 90 -5.38 3.43 20.96
CA GLN A 90 -4.42 3.56 19.88
C GLN A 90 -5.13 3.76 18.55
N HIS A 91 -4.62 4.67 17.73
CA HIS A 91 -5.08 4.90 16.36
C HIS A 91 -4.79 3.72 15.43
N GLY A 92 -5.52 3.65 14.33
CA GLY A 92 -5.19 2.74 13.22
C GLY A 92 -5.52 1.29 13.50
N GLN A 93 -6.56 1.02 14.28
CA GLN A 93 -6.99 -0.35 14.57
C GLN A 93 -7.41 -1.09 13.28
N PRO A 94 -7.04 -2.36 13.11
CA PRO A 94 -7.52 -3.17 11.99
C PRO A 94 -9.03 -3.45 12.11
N MET A 95 -9.57 -4.13 11.11
CA MET A 95 -10.96 -4.58 11.08
C MET A 95 -11.02 -6.04 10.68
N ASP A 96 -11.79 -6.82 11.41
CA ASP A 96 -12.13 -8.19 11.04
C ASP A 96 -13.51 -8.16 10.34
N ILE A 97 -13.62 -8.84 9.20
CA ILE A 97 -14.85 -8.90 8.40
C ILE A 97 -15.27 -10.35 8.25
N PHE A 98 -16.54 -10.63 8.58
CA PHE A 98 -17.20 -11.91 8.37
C PHE A 98 -18.32 -11.78 7.36
N GLY A 99 -18.38 -12.72 6.40
CA GLY A 99 -19.44 -12.78 5.39
C GLY A 99 -20.71 -13.44 5.93
N GLY A 100 -21.51 -12.69 6.68
CA GLY A 100 -22.79 -13.17 7.21
C GLY A 100 -23.36 -12.25 8.28
N ASP A 101 -24.53 -12.62 8.79
CA ASP A 101 -25.17 -11.91 9.90
C ASP A 101 -24.46 -12.17 11.24
N PHE A 102 -24.87 -11.43 12.27
CA PHE A 102 -24.24 -11.52 13.59
C PHE A 102 -24.39 -12.92 14.19
N GLU A 103 -25.57 -13.55 14.08
CA GLU A 103 -25.83 -14.84 14.72
C GLU A 103 -24.94 -15.94 14.13
N ALA A 104 -24.79 -15.97 12.80
CA ALA A 104 -23.85 -16.86 12.12
C ALA A 104 -22.41 -16.60 12.59
N SER A 105 -22.03 -15.33 12.75
CA SER A 105 -20.68 -14.91 13.13
C SER A 105 -20.26 -15.40 14.54
N GLN A 106 -21.23 -15.57 15.46
CA GLN A 106 -20.97 -16.04 16.83
C GLN A 106 -20.63 -17.54 16.91
N SER A 107 -21.10 -18.31 15.94
CA SER A 107 -20.83 -19.76 15.83
C SER A 107 -19.70 -20.08 14.85
N ALA A 108 -19.27 -19.11 14.06
CA ALA A 108 -18.26 -19.29 13.04
C ALA A 108 -16.85 -19.54 13.63
N PRO A 109 -16.08 -20.47 13.07
CA PRO A 109 -14.66 -20.60 13.36
C PRO A 109 -13.90 -19.29 13.05
N ARG A 110 -12.80 -19.05 13.77
CA ARG A 110 -11.92 -17.88 13.51
C ARG A 110 -11.37 -17.83 12.09
N ALA A 111 -11.25 -18.97 11.41
CA ALA A 111 -10.76 -19.05 10.03
C ALA A 111 -11.70 -18.39 9.01
N ASP A 112 -12.99 -18.26 9.35
CA ASP A 112 -13.99 -17.66 8.46
C ASP A 112 -13.98 -16.12 8.54
N TRP A 113 -13.28 -15.56 9.53
CA TRP A 113 -13.06 -14.12 9.67
C TRP A 113 -11.81 -13.72 8.93
N THR A 114 -11.91 -12.67 8.11
CA THR A 114 -10.74 -12.09 7.44
C THR A 114 -10.33 -10.81 8.15
N ARG A 115 -9.08 -10.77 8.64
CA ARG A 115 -8.49 -9.58 9.26
C ARG A 115 -7.84 -8.70 8.21
N TYR A 116 -8.31 -7.46 8.14
CA TYR A 116 -7.79 -6.43 7.25
C TYR A 116 -7.07 -5.32 8.02
N PRO A 117 -5.83 -4.94 7.64
CA PRO A 117 -5.10 -3.86 8.27
C PRO A 117 -5.73 -2.48 8.01
N TYR A 118 -5.40 -1.51 8.86
CA TYR A 118 -5.87 -0.12 8.69
C TYR A 118 -5.25 0.56 7.46
N ARG A 119 -3.96 0.32 7.21
CA ARG A 119 -3.25 0.77 6.01
C ARG A 119 -2.93 -0.41 5.12
N ARG A 120 -2.93 -0.16 3.80
CA ARG A 120 -2.48 -1.14 2.81
C ARG A 120 -0.98 -1.40 2.96
N SER A 121 -0.56 -2.59 2.62
CA SER A 121 0.84 -2.96 2.42
C SER A 121 1.05 -3.45 0.99
N ALA A 122 2.26 -3.86 0.64
CA ALA A 122 2.53 -4.48 -0.66
C ALA A 122 1.82 -5.84 -0.83
N SER A 123 1.59 -6.55 0.28
CA SER A 123 1.05 -7.91 0.30
C SER A 123 -0.43 -8.01 0.69
N GLN A 124 -1.00 -6.95 1.28
CA GLN A 124 -2.35 -6.98 1.83
C GLN A 124 -3.08 -5.66 1.64
N GLU A 125 -4.33 -5.74 1.15
CA GLU A 125 -5.24 -4.59 1.03
C GLU A 125 -5.71 -4.11 2.42
N SER A 126 -6.10 -2.83 2.52
CA SER A 126 -6.69 -2.30 3.76
C SER A 126 -8.19 -2.64 3.87
N PHE A 127 -8.76 -2.50 5.07
CA PHE A 127 -10.22 -2.69 5.22
C PHE A 127 -11.03 -1.66 4.43
N SER A 128 -10.48 -0.46 4.19
CA SER A 128 -11.15 0.53 3.33
C SER A 128 -11.29 0.02 1.91
N GLN A 129 -10.25 -0.59 1.35
CA GLN A 129 -10.28 -1.20 0.02
C GLN A 129 -11.28 -2.37 -0.04
N ALA A 130 -11.26 -3.24 0.97
CA ALA A 130 -12.21 -4.34 1.07
C ALA A 130 -13.67 -3.84 1.13
N LEU A 131 -13.97 -2.85 1.96
CA LEU A 131 -15.31 -2.25 2.06
C LEU A 131 -15.74 -1.54 0.76
N PHE A 132 -14.83 -0.79 0.12
CA PHE A 132 -15.13 -0.13 -1.16
C PHE A 132 -15.43 -1.14 -2.25
N ARG A 133 -14.69 -2.24 -2.32
CA ARG A 133 -14.96 -3.35 -3.23
C ARG A 133 -16.35 -3.96 -2.99
N LEU A 134 -16.74 -4.19 -1.74
CA LEU A 134 -18.09 -4.66 -1.38
C LEU A 134 -19.18 -3.65 -1.74
N LEU A 135 -18.88 -2.35 -1.60
CA LEU A 135 -19.79 -1.24 -1.94
C LEU A 135 -19.74 -0.85 -3.43
N GLY A 136 -18.91 -1.48 -4.25
CA GLY A 136 -18.71 -1.09 -5.66
C GLY A 136 -18.24 0.36 -5.82
N ILE A 137 -17.54 0.89 -4.81
CA ILE A 137 -16.94 2.23 -4.83
C ILE A 137 -15.56 2.10 -5.51
N PRO A 138 -15.25 2.90 -6.53
CA PRO A 138 -13.93 2.87 -7.17
C PRO A 138 -12.85 3.39 -6.22
N GLU A 139 -11.63 2.88 -6.36
CA GLU A 139 -10.48 3.41 -5.62
C GLU A 139 -10.12 4.80 -6.15
N VAL A 140 -10.50 5.83 -5.40
CA VAL A 140 -10.09 7.22 -5.67
C VAL A 140 -8.82 7.51 -4.86
N ALA A 141 -7.74 7.96 -5.47
CA ALA A 141 -6.63 8.56 -4.74
C ALA A 141 -6.72 10.08 -4.77
N SER A 142 -6.41 10.66 -3.62
CA SER A 142 -6.14 12.07 -3.47
C SER A 142 -4.64 12.31 -3.65
N ASP A 143 -4.28 13.35 -4.40
CA ASP A 143 -2.88 13.78 -4.61
C ASP A 143 -2.12 14.02 -3.31
N VAL A 144 -2.84 14.25 -2.20
CA VAL A 144 -2.26 14.68 -0.93
C VAL A 144 -2.17 13.56 0.11
N SER A 145 -3.05 12.54 0.06
CA SER A 145 -3.13 11.51 1.10
C SER A 145 -3.11 10.06 0.58
N GLY A 146 -3.00 9.85 -0.73
CA GLY A 146 -3.13 8.53 -1.35
C GLY A 146 -4.60 8.15 -1.50
N ASN A 147 -4.90 6.83 -1.50
CA ASN A 147 -6.27 6.33 -1.66
C ASN A 147 -7.20 6.88 -0.56
N LEU A 148 -8.40 7.32 -0.95
CA LEU A 148 -9.47 7.65 -0.02
C LEU A 148 -9.77 6.44 0.87
N THR A 149 -10.12 6.71 2.12
CA THR A 149 -10.43 5.70 3.12
C THR A 149 -11.87 5.83 3.59
N ILE A 150 -12.44 4.75 4.14
CA ILE A 150 -13.78 4.81 4.72
C ILE A 150 -13.83 5.80 5.90
N HIS A 151 -12.72 5.94 6.65
CA HIS A 151 -12.58 6.95 7.70
C HIS A 151 -12.84 8.35 7.17
N GLN A 152 -12.18 8.71 6.06
CA GLN A 152 -12.33 10.02 5.41
C GLN A 152 -13.76 10.25 4.91
N ILE A 153 -14.40 9.24 4.30
CA ILE A 153 -15.81 9.33 3.89
C ILE A 153 -16.73 9.54 5.11
N LEU A 154 -16.50 8.78 6.18
CA LEU A 154 -17.27 8.89 7.41
C LEU A 154 -17.15 10.27 8.07
N ARG A 155 -16.09 11.04 7.82
CA ARG A 155 -16.02 12.43 8.30
C ARG A 155 -17.12 13.32 7.72
N LEU A 156 -17.67 13.01 6.55
CA LEU A 156 -18.83 13.72 6.01
C LEU A 156 -20.16 13.09 6.46
N LEU A 157 -20.20 11.76 6.62
CA LEU A 157 -21.43 11.04 6.94
C LEU A 157 -21.77 11.00 8.45
N TYR A 158 -20.78 11.23 9.30
CA TYR A 158 -20.92 11.26 10.75
C TYR A 158 -20.58 12.65 11.29
N SER A 159 -21.48 13.20 12.10
CA SER A 159 -21.28 14.46 12.82
C SER A 159 -21.31 14.18 14.33
N ASP A 160 -20.29 14.67 15.03
CA ASP A 160 -20.21 14.58 16.50
C ASP A 160 -20.59 15.90 17.16
N GLN A 161 -20.76 15.88 18.49
CA GLN A 161 -21.13 17.07 19.27
C GLN A 161 -19.95 18.03 19.50
N LEU A 162 -18.72 17.61 19.19
CA LEU A 162 -17.51 18.37 19.47
C LEU A 162 -17.07 19.22 18.27
N SER A 163 -17.44 18.81 17.06
CA SER A 163 -17.14 19.54 15.84
C SER A 163 -17.86 20.89 15.84
N PRO A 164 -17.16 21.99 15.45
CA PRO A 164 -17.79 23.30 15.28
C PRO A 164 -18.97 23.25 14.31
N VAL A 165 -20.03 24.01 14.60
CA VAL A 165 -21.31 23.93 13.87
C VAL A 165 -21.18 24.43 12.43
N GLU A 166 -20.22 25.31 12.18
CA GLU A 166 -19.84 25.83 10.87
C GLU A 166 -19.13 24.80 9.98
N ASN A 167 -18.65 23.68 10.54
CA ASN A 167 -17.95 22.64 9.80
C ASN A 167 -18.91 21.55 9.33
N ILE A 168 -18.94 21.32 8.02
CA ILE A 168 -19.70 20.22 7.41
C ILE A 168 -19.03 18.87 7.69
N PHE A 169 -17.70 18.83 7.65
CA PHE A 169 -16.93 17.64 7.97
C PHE A 169 -16.67 17.58 9.47
N ARG A 170 -16.73 16.37 10.05
CA ARG A 170 -16.21 16.08 11.38
C ARG A 170 -14.79 16.63 11.51
N TYR A 171 -14.60 17.43 12.56
CA TYR A 171 -13.32 18.03 12.85
C TYR A 171 -12.31 16.95 13.24
N GLU A 172 -11.13 17.03 12.64
CA GLU A 172 -10.00 16.17 12.99
C GLU A 172 -8.75 17.06 13.10
N SER A 173 -8.00 16.89 14.18
CA SER A 173 -6.80 17.71 14.43
C SER A 173 -5.66 17.43 13.45
N LYS A 174 -5.75 16.32 12.71
CA LYS A 174 -4.75 15.86 11.75
C LYS A 174 -5.22 16.14 10.33
N PHE A 175 -4.39 16.85 9.58
CA PHE A 175 -4.34 16.94 8.11
C PHE A 175 -5.69 16.83 7.35
N ASP A 176 -6.36 17.97 7.17
CA ASP A 176 -7.60 18.09 6.39
C ASP A 176 -7.49 19.11 5.25
N PRO A 177 -6.77 18.80 4.16
CA PRO A 177 -6.58 19.74 3.06
C PRO A 177 -7.89 19.94 2.27
N PRO A 178 -8.15 21.14 1.72
CA PRO A 178 -9.33 21.40 0.89
C PRO A 178 -9.51 20.41 -0.28
N ALA A 179 -8.42 19.97 -0.91
CA ALA A 179 -8.44 18.99 -1.99
C ALA A 179 -9.01 17.62 -1.55
N LEU A 180 -8.75 17.20 -0.31
CA LEU A 180 -9.32 15.96 0.23
C LEU A 180 -10.84 16.08 0.40
N ARG A 181 -11.30 17.22 0.93
CA ARG A 181 -12.74 17.50 1.09
C ARG A 181 -13.47 17.56 -0.25
N ASP A 182 -12.84 18.17 -1.27
CA ASP A 182 -13.38 18.20 -2.64
C ASP A 182 -13.49 16.78 -3.21
N ALA A 183 -12.45 15.95 -3.07
CA ALA A 183 -12.46 14.57 -3.54
C ALA A 183 -13.57 13.72 -2.88
N ILE A 184 -13.75 13.84 -1.56
CA ILE A 184 -14.84 13.16 -0.83
C ILE A 184 -16.21 13.65 -1.31
N GLY A 185 -16.37 14.97 -1.49
CA GLY A 185 -17.60 15.57 -1.98
C GLY A 185 -17.97 15.09 -3.38
N ARG A 186 -17.02 15.10 -4.33
CA ARG A 186 -17.23 14.60 -5.69
C ARG A 186 -17.60 13.14 -5.74
N LEU A 187 -16.93 12.31 -4.93
CA LEU A 187 -17.22 10.88 -4.83
C LEU A 187 -18.66 10.63 -4.36
N LEU A 188 -19.08 11.28 -3.28
CA LEU A 188 -20.42 11.07 -2.69
C LEU A 188 -21.55 11.71 -3.51
N ALA A 189 -21.27 12.82 -4.19
CA ALA A 189 -22.23 13.48 -5.08
C ALA A 189 -22.41 12.75 -6.43
N GLY A 190 -21.62 11.71 -6.70
CA GLY A 190 -21.64 11.00 -7.99
C GLY A 190 -21.09 11.83 -9.15
N ALA A 191 -20.44 12.97 -8.88
CA ALA A 191 -19.69 13.76 -9.86
C ALA A 191 -18.30 13.17 -10.13
N TYR A 192 -18.18 11.85 -9.98
CA TYR A 192 -16.96 11.09 -10.14
C TYR A 192 -16.90 10.54 -11.56
N GLU A 193 -15.99 11.08 -12.37
CA GLU A 193 -15.64 10.49 -13.66
C GLU A 193 -14.45 9.54 -13.48
N ALA A 194 -14.70 8.24 -13.49
CA ALA A 194 -13.66 7.21 -13.38
C ALA A 194 -12.55 7.41 -14.43
N ALA A 195 -12.92 7.80 -15.66
CA ALA A 195 -11.98 8.07 -16.73
C ALA A 195 -11.05 9.26 -16.44
N LEU A 196 -11.56 10.33 -15.82
CA LEU A 196 -10.75 11.48 -15.43
C LEU A 196 -9.68 11.04 -14.43
N TYR A 197 -10.07 10.25 -13.44
CA TYR A 197 -9.17 9.78 -12.40
C TYR A 197 -8.15 8.73 -12.91
N GLU A 198 -8.56 7.79 -13.76
CA GLU A 198 -7.63 6.86 -14.44
C GLU A 198 -6.58 7.62 -15.26
N ASN A 199 -7.02 8.68 -15.95
CA ASN A 199 -6.12 9.55 -16.69
C ASN A 199 -5.16 10.31 -15.76
N GLU A 200 -5.61 10.81 -14.61
CA GLU A 200 -4.75 11.44 -13.60
C GLU A 200 -3.70 10.46 -13.05
N VAL A 201 -4.09 9.22 -12.73
CA VAL A 201 -3.14 8.18 -12.29
C VAL A 201 -2.11 7.90 -13.37
N LYS A 202 -2.55 7.75 -14.62
CA LYS A 202 -1.67 7.50 -15.77
C LYS A 202 -0.73 8.68 -16.04
N LEU A 203 -1.22 9.91 -15.89
CA LEU A 203 -0.43 11.12 -16.02
C LEU A 203 0.70 11.14 -14.99
N ARG A 204 0.43 10.84 -13.72
CA ARG A 204 1.46 10.78 -12.68
C ARG A 204 2.52 9.71 -12.94
N GLU A 205 2.12 8.55 -13.43
CA GLU A 205 3.06 7.49 -13.77
C GLU A 205 3.98 7.92 -14.92
N LEU A 206 3.41 8.58 -15.94
CA LEU A 206 4.18 9.14 -17.05
C LEU A 206 5.13 10.25 -16.60
N ASP A 207 4.71 11.14 -15.70
CA ASP A 207 5.57 12.20 -15.15
C ASP A 207 6.76 11.62 -14.38
N LYS A 208 6.54 10.59 -13.54
CA LYS A 208 7.65 9.92 -12.84
C LYS A 208 8.62 9.27 -13.82
N GLN A 209 8.12 8.61 -14.86
CA GLN A 209 8.96 8.02 -15.90
C GLN A 209 9.73 9.10 -16.68
N PHE A 210 9.09 10.23 -16.97
CA PHE A 210 9.70 11.37 -17.62
C PHE A 210 10.82 11.99 -16.77
N ASP A 211 10.58 12.20 -15.48
CA ASP A 211 11.59 12.73 -14.56
C ASP A 211 12.78 11.79 -14.42
N ALA A 212 12.53 10.49 -14.30
CA ALA A 212 13.59 9.48 -14.25
C ALA A 212 14.43 9.49 -15.53
N LYS A 213 13.80 9.51 -16.71
CA LYS A 213 14.50 9.57 -18.00
C LYS A 213 15.23 10.88 -18.22
N SER A 214 14.66 11.99 -17.77
CA SER A 214 15.28 13.31 -17.81
C SER A 214 16.49 13.41 -16.89
N ALA A 215 16.47 12.73 -15.74
CA ALA A 215 17.60 12.64 -14.83
C ALA A 215 18.72 11.77 -15.43
N GLU A 216 18.37 10.62 -16.02
CA GLU A 216 19.30 9.73 -16.74
C GLU A 216 20.01 10.48 -17.88
N LEU A 217 19.26 11.20 -18.70
CA LEU A 217 19.78 11.98 -19.81
C LEU A 217 20.68 13.14 -19.34
N ARG A 218 20.29 13.84 -18.27
CA ARG A 218 21.14 14.86 -17.64
C ARG A 218 22.45 14.29 -17.10
N SER A 219 22.41 13.10 -16.50
CA SER A 219 23.60 12.41 -16.01
C SER A 219 24.54 12.04 -17.16
N LEU A 220 24.00 11.50 -18.26
CA LEU A 220 24.77 11.23 -19.47
C LEU A 220 25.43 12.49 -20.02
N PHE A 221 24.68 13.60 -20.14
CA PHE A 221 25.24 14.88 -20.58
C PHE A 221 26.27 15.47 -19.61
N ALA A 222 26.18 15.23 -18.30
CA ALA A 222 27.18 15.69 -17.35
C ALA A 222 28.51 14.90 -17.48
N VAL A 223 28.43 13.58 -17.69
CA VAL A 223 29.62 12.74 -17.95
C VAL A 223 30.25 13.11 -19.28
N LEU A 224 29.43 13.30 -20.33
CA LEU A 224 29.90 13.63 -21.67
C LEU A 224 30.30 15.10 -21.83
N GLY A 225 29.69 16.03 -21.11
CA GLY A 225 29.99 17.47 -21.14
C GLY A 225 31.36 17.84 -20.56
N ASN A 226 31.98 16.93 -19.80
CA ASN A 226 33.39 17.02 -19.41
C ASN A 226 34.36 16.76 -20.59
N THR A 227 33.87 16.31 -21.74
CA THR A 227 34.63 16.29 -23.00
C THR A 227 34.27 17.52 -23.82
N MET A 228 35.24 18.41 -24.07
CA MET A 228 35.08 19.70 -24.78
C MET A 228 34.70 19.58 -26.27
N HIS A 229 33.88 18.61 -26.69
CA HIS A 229 33.54 18.39 -28.10
C HIS A 229 32.03 18.42 -28.33
N SER A 230 31.62 18.94 -29.49
CA SER A 230 30.22 18.98 -29.92
C SER A 230 29.70 17.54 -30.12
N LEU A 231 28.82 17.12 -29.21
CA LEU A 231 28.18 15.81 -29.20
C LEU A 231 27.21 15.66 -30.38
N THR A 232 27.74 15.28 -31.54
CA THR A 232 26.96 14.80 -32.68
C THR A 232 26.87 13.28 -32.64
N LEU A 233 25.74 12.71 -33.09
CA LEU A 233 25.55 11.25 -33.20
C LEU A 233 26.71 10.57 -33.95
N ALA A 234 27.24 11.24 -34.98
CA ALA A 234 28.39 10.78 -35.75
C ALA A 234 29.68 10.63 -34.90
N TRP A 235 29.90 11.50 -33.91
CA TRP A 235 31.06 11.41 -33.01
C TRP A 235 30.93 10.27 -32.01
N LEU A 236 29.72 10.05 -31.48
CA LEU A 236 29.43 8.91 -30.60
C LEU A 236 29.64 7.57 -31.32
N ASP A 237 29.17 7.45 -32.56
CA ASP A 237 29.40 6.25 -33.37
C ASP A 237 30.88 6.03 -33.69
N ALA A 238 31.63 7.10 -33.94
CA ALA A 238 33.08 7.02 -34.15
C ALA A 238 33.82 6.58 -32.89
N GLN A 239 33.46 7.11 -31.71
CA GLN A 239 34.08 6.71 -30.45
C GLN A 239 33.76 5.28 -30.06
N ARG A 240 32.51 4.85 -30.25
CA ARG A 240 32.13 3.46 -30.03
C ARG A 240 32.97 2.50 -30.87
N ARG A 241 33.16 2.81 -32.16
CA ARG A 241 34.02 1.99 -33.05
C ARG A 241 35.47 1.97 -32.60
N ASN A 242 36.02 3.10 -32.16
CA ASN A 242 37.40 3.15 -31.66
C ASN A 242 37.59 2.27 -30.42
N ILE A 243 36.67 2.35 -29.45
CA ILE A 243 36.70 1.52 -28.23
C ILE A 243 36.53 0.03 -28.57
N GLU A 244 35.65 -0.31 -29.51
CA GLU A 244 35.48 -1.70 -29.98
C GLU A 244 36.77 -2.24 -30.62
N VAL A 245 37.49 -1.40 -31.39
CA VAL A 245 38.78 -1.75 -32.00
C VAL A 245 39.88 -1.91 -30.94
N GLU A 246 39.99 -0.98 -30.00
CA GLU A 246 40.96 -1.07 -28.90
C GLU A 246 40.71 -2.30 -28.02
N SER A 247 39.45 -2.58 -27.67
CA SER A 247 39.08 -3.77 -26.91
C SER A 247 39.48 -5.05 -27.64
N ALA A 248 39.25 -5.13 -28.96
CA ALA A 248 39.62 -6.29 -29.76
C ALA A 248 41.15 -6.45 -29.88
N ALA A 249 41.90 -5.35 -29.93
CA ALA A 249 43.35 -5.37 -29.94
C ALA A 249 43.93 -5.86 -28.59
N LEU A 250 43.45 -5.31 -27.48
CA LEU A 250 43.79 -5.74 -26.12
C LEU A 250 43.48 -7.23 -25.90
N GLN A 251 42.33 -7.71 -26.40
CA GLN A 251 41.97 -9.12 -26.32
C GLN A 251 43.01 -10.01 -27.02
N LYS A 252 43.50 -9.60 -28.19
CA LYS A 252 44.55 -10.32 -28.92
C LYS A 252 45.90 -10.28 -28.19
N GLU A 253 46.23 -9.17 -27.56
CA GLU A 253 47.46 -9.07 -26.75
C GLU A 253 47.39 -10.00 -25.54
N ILE A 254 46.24 -10.07 -24.86
CA ILE A 254 46.01 -11.02 -23.76
C ILE A 254 46.16 -12.46 -24.25
N GLU A 255 45.51 -12.83 -25.36
CA GLU A 255 45.65 -14.17 -25.94
C GLU A 255 47.10 -14.51 -26.35
N ALA A 256 47.86 -13.53 -26.85
CA ALA A 256 49.26 -13.72 -27.20
C ALA A 256 50.15 -13.91 -25.97
N ALA A 257 49.92 -13.11 -24.92
CA ALA A 257 50.63 -13.22 -23.64
C ALA A 257 50.32 -14.57 -22.95
N GLU A 258 49.06 -15.01 -22.96
CA GLU A 258 48.67 -16.33 -22.47
C GLU A 258 49.38 -17.45 -23.23
N ARG A 259 49.44 -17.38 -24.57
CA ARG A 259 50.17 -18.38 -25.37
C ARG A 259 51.66 -18.41 -25.07
N GLN A 260 52.30 -17.27 -24.83
CA GLN A 260 53.71 -17.22 -24.43
C GLN A 260 53.94 -17.87 -23.07
N LEU A 261 53.06 -17.63 -22.09
CA LEU A 261 53.10 -18.27 -20.77
C LEU A 261 52.92 -19.79 -20.84
N TYR A 262 51.99 -20.28 -21.69
CA TYR A 262 51.81 -21.72 -21.90
C TYR A 262 52.99 -22.38 -22.63
N ALA A 263 53.68 -21.65 -23.51
CA ALA A 263 54.87 -22.15 -24.21
C ALA A 263 56.10 -22.23 -23.29
N SER A 264 56.35 -21.19 -22.48
CA SER A 264 57.48 -21.16 -21.54
C SER A 264 57.34 -22.22 -20.43
N GLY A 265 56.12 -22.42 -19.91
CA GLY A 265 55.86 -23.49 -18.93
C GLY A 265 56.13 -24.90 -19.46
N LYS A 266 55.99 -25.12 -20.78
CA LYS A 266 56.26 -26.42 -21.43
C LYS A 266 57.75 -26.66 -21.65
N GLU A 267 58.52 -25.62 -21.97
CA GLU A 267 59.98 -25.69 -22.11
C GLU A 267 60.66 -25.95 -20.75
N ASP A 268 60.18 -25.31 -19.68
CA ASP A 268 60.66 -25.54 -18.31
C ASP A 268 60.38 -26.98 -17.83
N GLU A 269 59.21 -27.55 -18.18
CA GLU A 269 58.87 -28.93 -17.82
C GLU A 269 59.71 -29.98 -18.60
N LEU A 270 60.03 -29.70 -19.87
CA LEU A 270 60.89 -30.53 -20.71
C LEU A 270 62.35 -30.51 -20.24
N THR A 271 62.85 -29.34 -19.83
CA THR A 271 64.21 -29.18 -19.30
C THR A 271 64.37 -29.86 -17.94
N LEU A 272 63.40 -29.76 -17.04
CA LEU A 272 63.39 -30.49 -15.76
C LEU A 272 63.41 -32.02 -15.96
N LYS A 273 62.56 -32.56 -16.84
CA LYS A 273 62.56 -34.01 -17.16
C LYS A 273 63.87 -34.47 -17.80
N SER A 274 64.52 -33.61 -18.60
CA SER A 274 65.82 -33.91 -19.19
C SER A 274 66.95 -33.95 -18.14
N GLN A 275 66.88 -33.10 -17.12
CA GLN A 275 67.83 -33.07 -16.00
C GLN A 275 67.64 -34.27 -15.06
N GLU A 276 66.39 -34.65 -14.77
CA GLU A 276 66.09 -35.87 -14.00
C GLU A 276 66.55 -37.14 -14.72
N ALA A 277 66.34 -37.24 -16.03
CA ALA A 277 66.81 -38.37 -16.83
C ALA A 277 68.35 -38.44 -16.89
N ALA A 278 69.04 -37.29 -16.95
CA ALA A 278 70.50 -37.22 -16.89
C ALA A 278 71.03 -37.65 -15.52
N TYR A 279 70.36 -37.25 -14.43
CA TYR A 279 70.70 -37.62 -13.05
C TYR A 279 70.52 -39.13 -12.79
N LEU A 280 69.46 -39.73 -13.31
CA LEU A 280 69.23 -41.18 -13.20
C LEU A 280 70.29 -42.00 -13.96
N ARG A 281 70.76 -41.53 -15.12
CA ARG A 281 71.84 -42.21 -15.88
C ARG A 281 73.17 -42.23 -15.14
N THR A 282 73.52 -41.16 -14.42
CA THR A 282 74.74 -41.10 -13.60
C THR A 282 74.66 -41.94 -12.32
N GLN A 283 73.47 -42.21 -11.79
CA GLN A 283 73.30 -43.15 -10.67
C GLN A 283 73.38 -44.62 -11.11
N ALA A 284 72.94 -44.98 -12.31
CA ALA A 284 72.96 -46.36 -12.82
C ALA A 284 74.34 -46.84 -13.33
N SER A 285 75.34 -45.95 -13.35
CA SER A 285 76.72 -46.24 -13.80
C SER A 285 77.75 -46.26 -12.66
N ARG A 286 77.29 -46.43 -11.43
CA ARG A 286 78.06 -46.81 -10.24
C ARG A 286 77.64 -48.19 -9.76
#